data_AF-A0A6P3XTS4-F1
#
_entry.id   AF-A0A6P3XTS4-F1
#
_cell.length_a   1.000
_cell.length_b   1.000
_cell.length_c   1.000
_cell.angle_alpha   90.00
_cell.angle_beta   90.00
_cell.angle_gamma   90.00
#
_symmetry.space_group_name_H-M   'P 1'
#
loop_
_entity.id
_entity.type
_entity.pdbx_description
1 polymer ?
#
loop_
_entity_poly.entity_id
_entity_poly.type
_entity_poly.pdbx_seq_one_letter_code
_entity_poly.pdbx_strand_id
1 'polypeptide(L)'
;IERGIRGGLSQCSSRYAQANNKYMQSCDPSKPSSYLMYFDVNNLYGWAMCQPLPYTEFQWVTDVSTFDVSSIAIDSPIGYILEVDLEYPQHLHDAHTDLPFCPTRAKPPGKRQDKLLATLYDKQRYVI
;
A
#
# COMPACT_ATOMS: atom_id res chain seq x y z
N ILE A 1 -18.13 4.15 -1.67
CA ILE A 1 -17.14 4.99 -0.94
C ILE A 1 -16.64 4.27 0.32
N GLU A 2 -17.49 3.99 1.32
CA GLU A 2 -17.06 3.39 2.60
C GLU A 2 -16.27 2.07 2.47
N ARG A 3 -16.58 1.24 1.46
CA ARG A 3 -15.83 0.00 1.17
C ARG A 3 -14.35 0.24 0.85
N GLY A 4 -13.98 1.44 0.39
CA GLY A 4 -12.60 1.85 0.11
C GLY A 4 -11.85 2.37 1.35
N ILE A 5 -12.54 2.62 2.46
CA ILE A 5 -11.90 3.12 3.69
C ILE A 5 -11.12 1.99 4.35
N ARG A 6 -9.81 2.22 4.51
CA ARG A 6 -8.86 1.27 5.08
C ARG A 6 -8.04 1.99 6.16
N GLY A 7 -7.69 1.27 7.22
CA GLY A 7 -6.83 1.79 8.28
C GLY A 7 -5.34 1.72 7.91
N GLY A 8 -4.48 1.96 8.90
CA GLY A 8 -3.03 1.79 8.73
C GLY A 8 -2.64 0.35 8.39
N LEU A 9 -1.69 0.20 7.46
CA LEU A 9 -1.09 -1.09 7.14
C LEU A 9 -0.02 -1.44 8.18
N SER A 10 -0.11 -2.64 8.75
CA SER A 10 0.91 -3.21 9.62
C SER A 10 1.34 -4.55 9.04
N GLN A 11 2.57 -4.61 8.55
CA GLN A 11 3.12 -5.75 7.83
C GLN A 11 4.54 -6.06 8.30
N CYS A 12 4.88 -7.35 8.33
CA CYS A 12 6.22 -7.85 8.61
C CYS A 12 6.56 -8.88 7.52
N SER A 13 7.33 -8.45 6.53
CA SER A 13 7.65 -9.26 5.33
C SER A 13 8.83 -10.21 5.58
N SER A 14 9.78 -9.79 6.42
CA SER A 14 10.89 -10.60 6.90
C SER A 14 10.79 -10.86 8.40
N ARG A 15 10.83 -12.12 8.82
CA ARG A 15 10.71 -12.51 10.25
C ARG A 15 11.95 -12.15 11.08
N TYR A 16 13.12 -12.09 10.44
CA TYR A 16 14.38 -11.83 11.09
C TYR A 16 15.32 -11.12 10.13
N ALA A 17 16.01 -10.10 10.63
CA ALA A 17 17.10 -9.44 9.94
C ALA A 17 18.21 -9.13 10.95
N GLN A 18 19.45 -9.39 10.57
CA GLN A 18 20.63 -9.06 11.36
C GLN A 18 21.62 -8.29 10.50
N ALA A 19 22.00 -7.11 10.95
CA ALA A 19 23.03 -6.31 10.32
C ALA A 19 24.42 -6.72 10.83
N ASN A 20 25.40 -6.80 9.92
CA ASN A 20 26.82 -6.95 10.23
C ASN A 20 27.43 -5.57 10.53
N ASN A 21 27.03 -4.96 11.63
CA ASN A 21 27.46 -3.61 11.97
C ASN A 21 28.84 -3.65 12.65
N LYS A 22 29.84 -3.00 12.05
CA LYS A 22 31.25 -2.95 12.53
C LYS A 22 31.43 -2.38 13.93
N TYR A 23 30.44 -1.67 14.46
CA TYR A 23 30.47 -1.12 15.81
C TYR A 23 29.90 -2.08 16.87
N MET A 24 29.38 -3.26 16.47
CA MET A 24 28.81 -4.25 17.36
C MET A 24 29.82 -5.37 17.69
N GLN A 25 29.77 -5.92 18.91
CA GLN A 25 30.66 -6.99 19.37
C GLN A 25 30.57 -8.28 18.53
N SER A 26 29.40 -8.55 17.96
CA SER A 26 29.14 -9.73 17.13
C SER A 26 29.49 -9.53 15.64
N CYS A 27 30.18 -8.44 15.29
CA CYS A 27 30.58 -8.18 13.91
C CYS A 27 31.56 -9.25 13.41
N ASP A 28 31.32 -9.73 12.20
CA ASP A 28 32.21 -10.62 11.47
C ASP A 28 33.05 -9.77 10.50
N PRO A 29 34.36 -9.58 10.74
CA PRO A 29 35.22 -8.76 9.89
C PRO A 29 35.41 -9.31 8.47
N SER A 30 35.08 -10.58 8.24
CA SER A 30 35.20 -11.20 6.91
C SER A 30 34.03 -10.84 5.97
N LYS A 31 32.95 -10.27 6.51
CA LYS A 31 31.75 -9.90 5.76
C LYS A 31 31.66 -8.38 5.59
N PRO A 32 31.04 -7.89 4.50
CA PRO A 32 30.78 -6.46 4.34
C PRO A 32 29.95 -5.93 5.50
N SER A 33 30.18 -4.67 5.89
CA SER A 33 29.37 -4.04 6.94
C SER A 33 27.97 -3.73 6.42
N SER A 34 26.95 -4.01 7.24
CA SER A 34 25.57 -3.64 6.96
C SER A 34 24.91 -3.02 8.19
N TYR A 35 23.81 -2.30 7.98
CA TYR A 35 23.08 -1.56 9.00
C TYR A 35 21.58 -1.75 8.80
N LEU A 36 20.82 -1.72 9.90
CA LEU A 36 19.37 -1.60 9.86
C LEU A 36 19.00 -0.14 10.05
N MET A 37 18.05 0.34 9.26
CA MET A 37 17.56 1.72 9.34
C MET A 37 16.10 1.71 9.78
N TYR A 38 15.77 2.62 10.69
CA TYR A 38 14.40 2.87 11.10
C TYR A 38 13.97 4.22 10.54
N PHE A 39 12.89 4.22 9.77
CA PHE A 39 12.28 5.42 9.22
C PHE A 39 10.94 5.65 9.89
N ASP A 40 10.70 6.90 10.29
CA ASP A 40 9.45 7.34 10.89
C ASP A 40 9.02 8.65 10.24
N VAL A 41 7.78 8.73 9.80
CA VAL A 41 7.24 9.92 9.16
C VAL A 41 6.56 10.77 10.22
N ASN A 42 7.15 11.94 10.49
CA ASN A 42 6.59 12.91 11.42
C ASN A 42 5.21 13.38 10.95
N ASN A 43 4.17 13.15 11.76
CA ASN A 43 2.80 13.58 11.51
C ASN A 43 2.24 13.11 10.14
N LEU A 44 2.33 11.81 9.87
CA LEU A 44 1.86 11.20 8.61
C LEU A 44 0.44 11.63 8.19
N TYR A 45 -0.54 11.55 9.09
CA TYR A 45 -1.91 11.96 8.78
C TYR A 45 -2.04 13.47 8.56
N GLY A 46 -1.31 14.29 9.31
CA GLY A 46 -1.32 15.74 9.09
C GLY A 46 -0.75 16.12 7.72
N TRP A 47 0.32 15.47 7.28
CA TRP A 47 0.85 15.64 5.92
C TRP A 47 -0.17 15.21 4.85
N ALA A 48 -0.84 14.07 5.05
CA ALA A 48 -1.89 13.59 4.15
C ALA A 48 -3.09 14.55 4.08
N MET A 49 -3.45 15.18 5.21
CA MET A 49 -4.51 16.19 5.27
C MET A 49 -4.15 17.51 4.56
N CYS A 50 -2.88 17.74 4.24
CA CYS A 50 -2.46 18.87 3.41
C CYS A 50 -2.56 18.60 1.90
N GLN A 51 -2.89 17.37 1.49
CA GLN A 51 -3.11 17.02 0.09
C GLN A 51 -4.54 17.38 -0.33
N PRO A 52 -4.84 17.46 -1.65
CA PRO A 52 -6.21 17.60 -2.13
C PRO A 52 -7.10 16.46 -1.61
N LEU A 53 -8.21 16.81 -0.95
CA LEU A 53 -9.16 15.85 -0.39
C LEU A 53 -10.57 16.06 -1.01
N PRO A 54 -11.29 14.98 -1.34
CA PRO A 54 -12.66 15.10 -1.83
C PRO A 54 -13.58 15.60 -0.70
N TYR A 55 -14.40 16.61 -0.98
CA TYR A 55 -15.25 17.22 0.04
C TYR A 55 -16.73 17.40 -0.36
N THR A 56 -17.07 17.44 -1.65
CA THR A 56 -18.44 17.68 -2.12
C THR A 56 -18.68 17.11 -3.53
N GLU A 57 -19.92 17.25 -4.03
CA GLU A 57 -20.32 17.02 -5.42
C GLU A 57 -20.02 15.61 -5.96
N PHE A 58 -20.13 14.61 -5.07
CA PHE A 58 -20.00 13.21 -5.46
C PHE A 58 -21.11 12.81 -6.45
N GLN A 59 -20.71 12.41 -7.64
CA GLN A 59 -21.61 11.97 -8.71
C GLN A 59 -21.07 10.72 -9.39
N TRP A 60 -21.97 9.90 -9.92
CA TRP A 60 -21.59 8.76 -10.75
C TRP A 60 -21.26 9.25 -12.16
N VAL A 61 -20.14 8.76 -12.71
CA VAL A 61 -19.83 8.93 -14.13
C VAL A 61 -20.79 8.05 -14.93
N THR A 62 -21.53 8.65 -15.87
CA THR A 62 -22.56 7.96 -16.65
C THR A 62 -22.00 7.19 -17.84
N ASP A 63 -20.91 7.69 -18.45
CA ASP A 63 -20.22 7.03 -19.56
C ASP A 63 -18.78 6.70 -19.17
N VAL A 64 -18.55 5.43 -18.84
CA VAL A 64 -17.23 4.92 -18.47
C VAL A 64 -16.43 4.51 -19.71
N SER A 65 -17.08 4.35 -20.87
CA SER A 65 -16.41 3.83 -22.08
C SER A 65 -15.36 4.80 -22.65
N THR A 66 -15.55 6.09 -22.42
CA THR A 66 -14.63 7.15 -22.84
C THR A 66 -13.67 7.58 -21.72
N PHE A 67 -13.74 6.95 -20.56
CA PHE A 67 -12.98 7.37 -19.39
C PHE A 67 -11.56 6.82 -19.45
N ASP A 68 -10.57 7.71 -19.59
CA ASP A 68 -9.15 7.37 -19.53
C ASP A 68 -8.52 7.84 -18.22
N VAL A 69 -8.25 6.90 -17.32
CA VAL A 69 -7.58 7.14 -16.04
C VAL A 69 -6.22 7.81 -16.22
N SER A 70 -5.49 7.47 -17.28
CA SER A 70 -4.13 7.97 -17.53
C SER A 70 -4.09 9.43 -17.93
N SER A 71 -5.22 9.99 -18.36
CA SER A 71 -5.35 11.40 -18.78
C SER A 71 -5.56 12.36 -17.60
N ILE A 72 -5.82 11.84 -16.40
CA ILE A 72 -6.14 12.65 -15.22
C ILE A 72 -4.86 13.23 -14.64
N ALA A 73 -4.79 14.56 -14.56
CA ALA A 73 -3.70 15.25 -13.89
C ALA A 73 -3.73 14.99 -12.37
N ILE A 74 -2.56 14.85 -11.76
CA ILE A 74 -2.42 14.54 -10.32
C ILE A 74 -2.97 15.66 -9.41
N ASP A 75 -2.98 16.88 -9.93
CA ASP A 75 -3.46 18.12 -9.31
C ASP A 75 -4.80 18.59 -9.89
N SER A 76 -5.51 17.70 -10.58
CA SER A 76 -6.86 17.97 -11.11
C SER A 76 -7.79 18.45 -10.00
N PRO A 77 -8.62 19.49 -10.24
CA PRO A 77 -9.63 19.93 -9.28
C PRO A 77 -10.75 18.90 -9.09
N ILE A 78 -10.90 17.96 -10.02
CA ILE A 78 -11.87 16.86 -9.97
C ILE A 78 -11.10 15.57 -9.68
N GLY A 79 -11.44 14.92 -8.56
CA GLY A 79 -10.95 13.59 -8.20
C GLY A 79 -11.93 12.49 -8.62
N TYR A 80 -11.41 11.27 -8.72
CA TYR A 80 -12.19 10.09 -9.12
C TYR A 80 -12.00 8.97 -8.09
N ILE A 81 -13.07 8.23 -7.83
CA ILE A 81 -13.05 6.99 -7.02
C ILE A 81 -13.42 5.86 -7.97
N LEU A 82 -12.56 4.85 -8.08
CA LEU A 82 -12.71 3.78 -9.07
C LEU A 82 -13.07 2.46 -8.39
N GLU A 83 -14.11 1.77 -8.88
CA GLU A 83 -14.38 0.37 -8.56
C GLU A 83 -13.90 -0.50 -9.73
N VAL A 84 -12.82 -1.24 -9.52
CA VAL A 84 -12.12 -1.98 -10.59
C VAL A 84 -11.80 -3.42 -10.18
N ASP A 85 -11.69 -4.29 -11.18
CA ASP A 85 -11.03 -5.59 -11.03
C ASP A 85 -9.54 -5.40 -11.33
N LEU A 86 -8.69 -5.95 -10.48
CA LEU A 86 -7.23 -5.82 -10.58
C LEU A 86 -6.61 -7.20 -10.69
N GLU A 87 -5.89 -7.43 -11.78
CA GLU A 87 -4.99 -8.58 -11.88
C GLU A 87 -3.66 -8.26 -11.20
N TYR A 88 -3.04 -9.26 -10.57
CA TYR A 88 -1.72 -9.16 -9.95
C TYR A 88 -0.74 -10.12 -10.63
N PRO A 89 -0.15 -9.71 -11.77
CA PRO A 89 0.72 -10.56 -12.58
C PRO A 89 1.87 -11.17 -11.78
N GLN A 90 2.15 -12.45 -12.04
CA GLN A 90 3.19 -13.21 -11.35
C GLN A 90 4.58 -12.58 -11.46
N HIS A 91 4.89 -11.94 -12.59
CA HIS A 91 6.20 -11.30 -12.79
C HIS A 91 6.46 -10.11 -11.85
N LEU A 92 5.42 -9.59 -11.18
CA LEU A 92 5.55 -8.52 -10.17
C LEU A 92 5.75 -9.06 -8.74
N HIS A 93 5.57 -10.37 -8.52
CA HIS A 93 5.52 -10.94 -7.17
C HIS A 93 6.83 -10.75 -6.42
N ASP A 94 7.96 -11.01 -7.07
CA ASP A 94 9.28 -10.84 -6.46
C ASP A 94 9.57 -9.37 -6.13
N ALA A 95 9.20 -8.46 -7.04
CA ALA A 95 9.42 -7.02 -6.86
C ALA A 95 8.54 -6.42 -5.74
N HIS A 96 7.34 -6.98 -5.54
CA HIS A 96 6.36 -6.44 -4.60
C HIS A 96 6.21 -7.29 -3.33
N THR A 97 7.05 -8.32 -3.13
CA THR A 97 6.92 -9.25 -1.99
C THR A 97 6.94 -8.55 -0.63
N ASP A 98 7.71 -7.47 -0.52
CA ASP A 98 7.86 -6.74 0.75
C ASP A 98 6.69 -5.82 1.05
N LEU A 99 6.06 -5.23 0.02
CA LEU A 99 4.95 -4.30 0.18
C LEU A 99 3.97 -4.42 -1.00
N PRO A 100 3.12 -5.47 -1.03
CA PRO A 100 2.13 -5.63 -2.08
C PRO A 100 1.13 -4.47 -2.13
N PHE A 101 0.88 -3.96 -3.33
CA PHE A 101 -0.18 -2.97 -3.55
C PHE A 101 -1.59 -3.50 -3.32
N CYS A 102 -2.52 -2.56 -3.17
CA CYS A 102 -3.96 -2.79 -3.07
C CYS A 102 -4.37 -3.74 -1.92
N PRO A 103 -4.01 -3.44 -0.66
CA PRO A 103 -4.34 -4.30 0.44
C PRO A 103 -5.86 -4.36 0.72
N THR A 104 -6.33 -5.51 1.18
CA THR A 104 -7.76 -5.79 1.39
C THR A 104 -8.09 -6.04 2.84
N ARG A 105 -9.25 -5.55 3.29
CA ARG A 105 -9.74 -5.85 4.63
C ARG A 105 -10.38 -7.24 4.62
N ALA A 106 -9.74 -8.21 5.27
CA ALA A 106 -10.25 -9.57 5.37
C ALA A 106 -9.71 -10.28 6.63
N LYS A 107 -10.31 -11.41 6.99
CA LYS A 107 -9.83 -12.25 8.10
C LYS A 107 -8.66 -13.10 7.61
N PRO A 108 -7.47 -13.01 8.22
CA PRO A 108 -6.41 -13.96 7.95
C PRO A 108 -6.84 -15.40 8.30
N PRO A 109 -6.27 -16.43 7.64
CA PRO A 109 -6.54 -17.83 7.97
C PRO A 109 -6.36 -18.11 9.47
N GLY A 110 -7.37 -18.71 10.09
CA GLY A 110 -7.34 -19.07 11.52
C GLY A 110 -7.43 -17.89 12.51
N LYS A 111 -7.72 -16.66 12.04
CA LYS A 111 -7.91 -15.48 12.90
C LYS A 111 -9.36 -15.03 12.91
N ARG A 112 -9.77 -14.41 14.02
CA ARG A 112 -11.17 -13.95 14.24
C ARG A 112 -11.42 -12.52 13.79
N GLN A 113 -10.37 -11.69 13.80
CA GLN A 113 -10.45 -10.26 13.50
C GLN A 113 -10.05 -9.99 12.06
N ASP A 114 -10.72 -9.03 11.43
CA ASP A 114 -10.30 -8.49 10.15
C ASP A 114 -8.95 -7.79 10.31
N LYS A 115 -8.11 -7.92 9.30
CA LYS A 115 -6.88 -7.15 9.16
C LYS A 115 -6.80 -6.60 7.75
N LEU A 116 -5.96 -5.59 7.58
CA LEU A 116 -5.58 -5.12 6.26
C LEU A 116 -4.48 -6.05 5.72
N LEU A 117 -4.82 -6.85 4.71
CA LEU A 117 -3.97 -7.88 4.12
C LEU A 117 -3.35 -7.36 2.83
N ALA A 118 -2.02 -7.21 2.81
CA ALA A 118 -1.26 -7.00 1.59
C ALA A 118 -0.98 -8.37 0.95
N THR A 119 -1.74 -8.71 -0.09
CA THR A 119 -1.65 -10.00 -0.80
C THR A 119 -1.36 -9.78 -2.27
N LEU A 120 -0.64 -10.72 -2.88
CA LEU A 120 -0.29 -10.75 -4.30
C LEU A 120 -1.38 -11.40 -5.18
N TYR A 121 -2.62 -11.48 -4.68
CA TYR A 121 -3.75 -12.06 -5.40
C TYR A 121 -4.47 -11.01 -6.25
N ASP A 122 -5.20 -11.47 -7.26
CA ASP A 122 -6.16 -10.63 -7.96
C ASP A 122 -7.21 -10.08 -6.99
N LYS A 123 -7.76 -8.92 -7.32
CA LYS A 123 -8.79 -8.23 -6.53
C LYS A 123 -10.00 -8.02 -7.41
N GLN A 124 -11.19 -8.24 -6.84
CA GLN A 124 -12.44 -7.96 -7.51
C GLN A 124 -13.14 -6.78 -6.84
N ARG A 125 -13.71 -5.89 -7.64
CA ARG A 125 -14.48 -4.71 -7.18
C ARG A 125 -13.71 -3.87 -6.15
N TYR A 126 -12.40 -3.76 -6.35
CA TYR A 126 -11.50 -3.02 -5.48
C TYR A 126 -11.76 -1.52 -5.65
N VAL A 127 -11.88 -0.81 -4.53
CA VAL A 127 -12.07 0.65 -4.53
C VAL A 127 -10.71 1.32 -4.41
N ILE A 128 -10.33 2.10 -5.43
CA ILE A 128 -9.17 3.00 -5.47
C ILE A 128 -9.65 4.41 -5.21
#